data_AF-A0A7S0NV66-F1
#
_entry.id   AF-A0A7S0NV66-F1
#
_cell.length_a   1.000
_cell.length_b   1.000
_cell.length_c   1.000
_cell.angle_alpha   90.00
_cell.angle_beta   90.00
_cell.angle_gamma   90.00
#
_symmetry.space_group_name_H-M   'P 1'
#
loop_
_entity.id
_entity.type
_entity.pdbx_description
1 polymer ?
#
loop_
_entity_poly.entity_id
_entity_poly.type
_entity_poly.pdbx_seq_one_letter_code
_entity_poly.pdbx_strand_id
1 'polypeptide(L)'
;MRAAPRRPRRLWWLVGYAGALLLWWRLVAYYFHSVTPTQLADESAKTTTGVKLPQMRWEELAALDEGIALPRLAADAPVERESPAVLPEQQLQQPQQPKPPQLQPQPQPQVRAQQQLQQLPQQQQQPPQGQQQKPQAQQQQKQQQQQPQQLQLPQAQLQAALSSAEALERLRSKCGGRSAWRPFHTLLTGQGTIYNGWQSRIMYFHWKKQAQAGGECTEMTGFTRLCASAEGKPDGLEKFIPSVFVKQLTTDVLKNYGHFGVLNRPHSVVEFFKDASLHERIKEEYVMVAETDHVLMKPVPNLASETEAAAHSFGYMHASSHHDKVVKMCWKEGDSSYLQPIGPSPLIIKKSELQRVAQKWLDCSYTLRGSPEPARIIQDWVLEMWAYAIAAASIGIRHKVAVLQIEPNAYARTREGFDSQGREYIFHYTYGIEYRLDGRPQGYNTIGEWSLDKRHYGGSYPPANLDPPPEAANPSTKYLWRAWNEAMEKEPEWPDSNAMGTIGWRREGATREEIERSALAKQVVGTDWTWAGIKTLSFLDGGKLKTPWGEGKWGVAFKPKGLPECVHAECLYVDFSGAAHHVSFQLPNAFKSLRVGDGEVVKGERIS
;
A
#
# COMPACT_ATOMS: atom_id res chain seq x y z
N MET A 1 40.63 21.64 62.13
CA MET A 1 40.01 20.29 62.12
C MET A 1 39.24 20.17 60.81
N ARG A 2 39.46 19.24 59.87
CA ARG A 2 39.68 17.77 59.91
C ARG A 2 38.48 16.98 60.47
N ALA A 3 37.66 16.48 59.57
CA ALA A 3 36.90 15.23 59.68
C ALA A 3 37.15 14.43 58.38
N ALA A 4 37.24 13.10 58.47
CA ALA A 4 37.67 12.21 57.37
C ALA A 4 36.52 11.31 56.88
N PRO A 5 36.57 10.77 55.64
CA PRO A 5 35.39 10.16 55.01
C PRO A 5 35.09 8.73 55.48
N ARG A 6 33.80 8.38 55.53
CA ARG A 6 33.31 6.98 55.64
C ARG A 6 32.95 6.43 54.26
N ARG A 7 33.43 5.22 53.94
CA ARG A 7 33.08 4.47 52.72
C ARG A 7 31.73 3.73 52.88
N PRO A 8 30.87 3.70 51.86
CA PRO A 8 29.94 2.59 51.61
C PRO A 8 30.57 1.53 50.67
N ARG A 9 29.99 0.31 50.66
CA ARG A 9 30.46 -0.84 49.86
C ARG A 9 29.86 -0.80 48.43
N ARG A 10 30.58 -1.34 47.45
CA ARG A 10 30.07 -1.65 46.09
C ARG A 10 29.41 -3.03 46.04
N LEU A 11 28.62 -3.24 44.97
CA LEU A 11 28.28 -4.53 44.32
C LEU A 11 27.61 -5.61 45.19
N TRP A 12 26.31 -5.88 44.97
CA TRP A 12 25.65 -7.19 45.17
C TRP A 12 24.20 -7.24 44.62
N TRP A 13 23.93 -6.67 43.44
CA TRP A 13 22.55 -6.59 42.88
C TRP A 13 22.37 -6.90 41.37
N LEU A 14 23.40 -7.44 40.69
CA LEU A 14 23.35 -7.72 39.23
C LEU A 14 23.50 -9.21 38.85
N VAL A 15 23.38 -10.14 39.80
CA VAL A 15 23.50 -11.59 39.53
C VAL A 15 22.15 -12.33 39.58
N GLY A 16 21.18 -11.85 40.37
CA GLY A 16 19.90 -12.56 40.59
C GLY A 16 18.99 -12.68 39.35
N TYR A 17 18.93 -11.65 38.50
CA TYR A 17 17.98 -11.61 37.39
C TYR A 17 18.35 -12.50 36.19
N ALA A 18 19.63 -12.85 36.02
CA ALA A 18 20.08 -13.69 34.90
C ALA A 18 19.67 -15.17 35.09
N GLY A 19 19.65 -15.67 36.33
CA GLY A 19 19.33 -17.07 36.63
C GLY A 19 17.86 -17.43 36.35
N ALA A 20 16.92 -16.54 36.68
CA ALA A 20 15.49 -16.79 36.51
C ALA A 20 15.08 -16.95 35.03
N LEU A 21 15.63 -16.12 34.14
CA LEU A 21 15.37 -16.17 32.70
C LEU A 21 15.89 -17.47 32.06
N LEU A 22 17.07 -17.94 32.47
CA LEU A 22 17.65 -19.21 31.99
C LEU A 22 16.85 -20.43 32.47
N LEU A 23 16.31 -20.39 33.69
CA LEU A 23 15.48 -21.48 34.22
C LEU A 23 14.13 -21.57 33.48
N TRP A 24 13.51 -20.43 33.20
CA TRP A 24 12.25 -20.36 32.46
C TRP A 24 12.39 -20.86 31.02
N TRP A 25 13.47 -20.47 30.31
CA TRP A 25 13.76 -20.96 28.96
C TRP A 25 13.94 -22.48 28.90
N ARG A 26 14.60 -23.08 29.90
CA ARG A 26 14.77 -24.54 29.97
C ARG A 26 13.46 -25.30 30.22
N LEU A 27 12.57 -24.75 31.06
CA LEU A 27 11.25 -25.34 31.30
C LEU A 27 10.36 -25.29 30.04
N VAL A 28 10.36 -24.18 29.31
CA VAL A 28 9.63 -24.06 28.03
C VAL A 28 10.19 -25.04 26.99
N ALA A 29 11.51 -25.16 26.86
CA ALA A 29 12.14 -26.09 25.92
C ALA A 29 11.78 -27.57 26.20
N TYR A 30 11.68 -27.96 27.46
CA TYR A 30 11.28 -29.32 27.87
C TYR A 30 9.80 -29.62 27.54
N TYR A 31 8.92 -28.64 27.71
CA TYR A 31 7.47 -28.79 27.47
C TYR A 31 7.13 -28.94 25.98
N PHE A 32 7.96 -28.43 25.08
CA PHE A 32 7.77 -28.54 23.61
C PHE A 32 8.41 -29.78 22.96
N HIS A 33 9.13 -30.62 23.72
CA HIS A 33 9.80 -31.83 23.21
C HIS A 33 9.17 -33.16 23.66
N SER A 34 7.99 -33.13 24.30
CA SER A 34 7.40 -34.29 24.98
C SER A 34 5.93 -34.57 24.62
N VAL A 35 5.57 -34.45 23.33
CA VAL A 35 4.25 -34.89 22.80
C VAL A 35 4.42 -35.72 21.51
N THR A 36 4.38 -37.05 21.63
CA THR A 36 4.19 -37.99 20.51
C THR A 36 2.72 -38.42 20.41
N PRO A 37 2.12 -38.48 19.20
CA PRO A 37 0.71 -38.85 19.05
C PRO A 37 0.51 -40.37 18.96
N THR A 38 -0.27 -40.94 19.88
CA THR A 38 -0.70 -42.35 19.80
C THR A 38 -2.09 -42.54 20.42
N GLN A 39 -2.96 -43.29 19.72
CA GLN A 39 -4.29 -43.76 20.15
C GLN A 39 -5.32 -42.63 20.39
N LEU A 40 -6.58 -42.69 19.93
CA LEU A 40 -7.40 -43.82 19.47
C LEU A 40 -8.09 -43.52 18.11
N ALA A 41 -8.54 -44.58 17.44
CA ALA A 41 -9.51 -44.52 16.36
C ALA A 41 -10.58 -45.60 16.61
N ASP A 42 -11.86 -45.19 16.60
CA ASP A 42 -13.08 -46.02 16.60
C ASP A 42 -14.28 -45.07 16.47
N GLU A 43 -15.42 -45.43 15.88
CA GLU A 43 -15.65 -46.40 14.81
C GLU A 43 -16.93 -45.97 14.05
N SER A 44 -17.02 -46.26 12.75
CA SER A 44 -18.24 -46.64 11.98
C SER A 44 -18.08 -46.28 10.49
N ALA A 45 -18.51 -47.19 9.62
CA ALA A 45 -18.16 -47.17 8.20
C ALA A 45 -19.38 -46.98 7.26
N LYS A 46 -19.09 -46.67 5.99
CA LYS A 46 -19.78 -47.26 4.83
C LYS A 46 -19.01 -47.01 3.51
N THR A 47 -18.64 -48.11 2.84
CA THR A 47 -18.64 -48.34 1.36
C THR A 47 -18.05 -47.27 0.40
N THR A 48 -17.24 -47.52 -0.64
CA THR A 48 -16.38 -48.61 -1.21
C THR A 48 -15.76 -48.01 -2.51
N THR A 49 -14.67 -48.42 -3.16
CA THR A 49 -13.66 -49.51 -3.12
C THR A 49 -12.26 -48.86 -3.41
N GLY A 50 -11.09 -49.51 -3.52
CA GLY A 50 -10.68 -50.92 -3.45
C GLY A 50 -9.81 -51.36 -4.64
N VAL A 51 -8.47 -51.39 -4.48
CA VAL A 51 -7.45 -52.15 -5.27
C VAL A 51 -6.11 -52.08 -4.48
N LYS A 52 -5.22 -53.07 -4.64
CA LYS A 52 -3.92 -53.18 -3.92
C LYS A 52 -2.71 -52.93 -4.82
N LEU A 53 -1.62 -52.42 -4.24
CA LEU A 53 -0.23 -52.58 -4.71
C LEU A 53 0.70 -52.93 -3.51
N PRO A 54 1.87 -53.56 -3.73
CA PRO A 54 2.55 -54.35 -2.70
C PRO A 54 3.56 -53.60 -1.81
N GLN A 55 3.90 -54.21 -0.68
CA GLN A 55 4.89 -53.74 0.30
C GLN A 55 6.33 -54.14 -0.08
N MET A 56 7.31 -53.31 0.30
CA MET A 56 8.68 -53.73 0.65
C MET A 56 8.96 -53.36 2.11
N ARG A 57 9.97 -53.99 2.74
CA ARG A 57 10.26 -53.90 4.17
C ARG A 57 11.44 -52.96 4.46
N TRP A 58 11.48 -52.42 5.69
CA TRP A 58 12.48 -51.47 6.18
C TRP A 58 13.41 -52.12 7.22
N GLU A 59 14.15 -53.16 6.81
CA GLU A 59 15.06 -53.91 7.69
C GLU A 59 16.48 -53.95 7.11
N GLU A 60 17.16 -52.80 7.06
CA GLU A 60 18.62 -52.69 6.92
C GLU A 60 19.09 -51.25 7.28
N LEU A 61 20.41 -51.08 7.47
CA LEU A 61 21.10 -49.84 7.86
C LEU A 61 20.93 -49.35 9.32
N ALA A 62 21.64 -50.02 10.24
CA ALA A 62 22.10 -49.42 11.49
C ALA A 62 23.60 -49.71 11.68
N ALA A 63 24.46 -48.69 11.57
CA ALA A 63 25.89 -48.77 11.87
C ALA A 63 26.52 -47.37 12.01
N LEU A 64 27.31 -47.17 13.09
CA LEU A 64 28.15 -45.99 13.37
C LEU A 64 27.36 -44.67 13.63
N ASP A 65 27.76 -43.75 14.51
CA ASP A 65 28.93 -43.71 15.41
C ASP A 65 28.58 -42.93 16.70
N GLU A 66 28.82 -43.50 17.89
CA GLU A 66 29.02 -42.75 19.14
C GLU A 66 29.83 -43.59 20.13
N GLY A 67 30.81 -42.97 20.78
CA GLY A 67 31.60 -43.61 21.84
C GLY A 67 32.30 -42.63 22.77
N ILE A 68 31.75 -42.48 23.99
CA ILE A 68 32.45 -42.13 25.25
C ILE A 68 31.45 -42.43 26.38
N ALA A 69 31.93 -42.91 27.54
CA ALA A 69 31.05 -43.53 28.55
C ALA A 69 31.42 -43.19 30.00
N LEU A 70 30.42 -43.39 30.88
CA LEU A 70 30.46 -43.49 32.36
C LEU A 70 30.66 -42.18 33.17
N PRO A 71 30.27 -42.15 34.47
CA PRO A 71 29.58 -43.17 35.27
C PRO A 71 28.21 -42.74 35.87
N ARG A 72 27.55 -43.68 36.58
CA ARG A 72 26.35 -43.49 37.44
C ARG A 72 26.69 -43.77 38.92
N LEU A 73 25.69 -43.64 39.81
CA LEU A 73 25.62 -44.09 41.23
C LEU A 73 26.27 -43.10 42.25
N ALA A 74 25.77 -42.86 43.48
CA ALA A 74 24.48 -43.10 44.19
C ALA A 74 24.39 -42.06 45.38
N ALA A 75 23.52 -42.07 46.40
CA ALA A 75 22.46 -42.97 46.90
C ALA A 75 21.41 -42.23 47.79
N ASP A 76 20.32 -42.93 48.16
CA ASP A 76 19.48 -42.91 49.37
C ASP A 76 19.41 -41.70 50.35
N ALA A 77 18.17 -41.26 50.67
CA ALA A 77 17.54 -41.34 52.02
C ALA A 77 16.23 -40.48 52.14
N PRO A 78 15.22 -40.88 52.94
CA PRO A 78 13.94 -40.16 53.08
C PRO A 78 13.84 -39.27 54.35
N VAL A 79 12.95 -38.28 54.32
CA VAL A 79 12.43 -37.55 55.50
C VAL A 79 10.92 -37.37 55.35
N GLU A 80 10.18 -37.48 56.45
CA GLU A 80 8.71 -37.46 56.51
C GLU A 80 8.21 -36.25 57.34
N ARG A 81 6.96 -35.81 57.10
CA ARG A 81 6.19 -34.78 57.84
C ARG A 81 6.65 -33.32 57.55
N GLU A 82 5.81 -32.30 57.71
CA GLU A 82 4.51 -32.22 58.40
C GLU A 82 3.55 -31.23 57.69
N SER A 83 2.23 -31.34 57.91
CA SER A 83 1.22 -30.48 57.25
C SER A 83 0.32 -29.77 58.27
N PRO A 84 0.25 -28.42 58.27
CA PRO A 84 -0.81 -27.67 58.95
C PRO A 84 -2.04 -27.48 58.04
N ALA A 85 -3.23 -27.41 58.65
CA ALA A 85 -4.51 -27.37 57.95
C ALA A 85 -4.91 -25.99 57.38
N VAL A 86 -5.80 -25.98 56.39
CA VAL A 86 -6.46 -24.79 55.83
C VAL A 86 -7.99 -24.99 55.86
N LEU A 87 -8.73 -23.92 56.12
CA LEU A 87 -10.19 -23.89 56.28
C LEU A 87 -10.94 -23.75 54.93
N PRO A 88 -12.26 -24.01 54.87
CA PRO A 88 -12.98 -24.22 53.60
C PRO A 88 -13.11 -23.00 52.69
N GLU A 89 -13.16 -23.25 51.39
CA GLU A 89 -13.43 -22.25 50.35
C GLU A 89 -14.87 -21.74 50.38
N GLN A 90 -15.07 -20.43 50.16
CA GLN A 90 -16.35 -19.89 49.69
C GLN A 90 -16.28 -19.62 48.19
N GLN A 91 -17.28 -20.13 47.47
CA GLN A 91 -17.32 -20.07 46.01
C GLN A 91 -17.67 -18.67 45.49
N LEU A 92 -16.69 -17.98 44.90
CA LEU A 92 -16.93 -16.81 44.05
C LEU A 92 -16.94 -17.24 42.58
N GLN A 93 -18.13 -17.28 41.98
CA GLN A 93 -18.31 -17.65 40.58
C GLN A 93 -17.71 -16.59 39.65
N GLN A 94 -16.71 -16.98 38.84
CA GLN A 94 -16.23 -16.15 37.74
C GLN A 94 -17.17 -16.32 36.51
N PRO A 95 -17.55 -15.23 35.83
CA PRO A 95 -18.39 -15.32 34.64
C PRO A 95 -17.61 -15.98 33.48
N GLN A 96 -18.24 -16.94 32.81
CA GLN A 96 -17.65 -17.65 31.67
C GLN A 96 -17.43 -16.71 30.48
N GLN A 97 -16.24 -16.73 29.88
CA GLN A 97 -15.98 -16.02 28.62
C GLN A 97 -16.67 -16.76 27.45
N PRO A 98 -17.38 -16.06 26.55
CA PRO A 98 -17.95 -16.69 25.36
C PRO A 98 -16.84 -17.11 24.38
N LYS A 99 -16.96 -18.34 23.87
CA LYS A 99 -16.02 -18.92 22.91
C LYS A 99 -16.07 -18.12 21.58
N PRO A 100 -14.93 -17.68 21.01
CA PRO A 100 -14.94 -16.87 19.80
C PRO A 100 -15.47 -17.66 18.59
N PRO A 101 -16.26 -17.03 17.70
CA PRO A 101 -16.78 -17.69 16.50
C PRO A 101 -15.66 -17.98 15.50
N GLN A 102 -15.77 -19.10 14.78
CA GLN A 102 -14.82 -19.45 13.72
C GLN A 102 -14.98 -18.50 12.53
N LEU A 103 -13.97 -17.67 12.29
CA LEU A 103 -13.90 -16.80 11.12
C LEU A 103 -13.69 -17.62 9.84
N GLN A 104 -14.71 -17.65 8.98
CA GLN A 104 -14.50 -17.99 7.57
C GLN A 104 -13.68 -16.86 6.91
N PRO A 105 -12.69 -17.18 6.04
CA PRO A 105 -11.84 -16.18 5.42
C PRO A 105 -12.60 -15.37 4.37
N GLN A 106 -13.07 -14.17 4.74
CA GLN A 106 -13.51 -13.17 3.77
C GLN A 106 -12.29 -12.41 3.19
N PRO A 107 -12.32 -12.02 1.90
CA PRO A 107 -11.23 -11.28 1.27
C PRO A 107 -11.06 -9.89 1.91
N GLN A 108 -9.81 -9.43 2.04
CA GLN A 108 -9.53 -8.14 2.70
C GLN A 108 -10.09 -6.95 1.91
N PRO A 109 -10.55 -5.87 2.57
CA PRO A 109 -11.22 -4.73 1.91
C PRO A 109 -10.38 -3.99 0.86
N GLN A 110 -9.05 -4.17 0.82
CA GLN A 110 -8.20 -3.71 -0.28
C GLN A 110 -8.75 -4.16 -1.65
N VAL A 111 -9.17 -5.43 -1.75
CA VAL A 111 -9.75 -6.01 -2.98
C VAL A 111 -11.09 -5.33 -3.30
N ARG A 112 -11.95 -5.12 -2.29
CA ARG A 112 -13.28 -4.52 -2.45
C ARG A 112 -13.20 -3.05 -2.90
N ALA A 113 -12.32 -2.25 -2.29
CA ALA A 113 -12.13 -0.85 -2.65
C ALA A 113 -11.50 -0.69 -4.04
N GLN A 114 -10.54 -1.54 -4.41
CA GLN A 114 -10.01 -1.57 -5.79
C GLN A 114 -11.09 -1.98 -6.79
N GLN A 115 -11.88 -3.01 -6.51
CA GLN A 115 -12.99 -3.43 -7.38
C GLN A 115 -14.05 -2.33 -7.56
N GLN A 116 -14.40 -1.58 -6.51
CA GLN A 116 -15.36 -0.47 -6.63
C GLN A 116 -14.80 0.70 -7.47
N LEU A 117 -13.52 1.05 -7.29
CA LEU A 117 -12.86 2.06 -8.16
C LEU A 117 -12.70 1.58 -9.62
N GLN A 118 -12.54 0.27 -9.84
CA GLN A 118 -12.48 -0.35 -11.17
C GLN A 118 -13.85 -0.49 -11.86
N GLN A 119 -14.96 -0.28 -11.14
CA GLN A 119 -16.33 -0.43 -11.65
C GLN A 119 -17.01 0.90 -12.03
N LEU A 120 -16.34 2.05 -11.82
CA LEU A 120 -16.84 3.35 -12.29
C LEU A 120 -16.87 3.38 -13.83
N PRO A 121 -18.04 3.59 -14.48
CA PRO A 121 -18.11 3.72 -15.92
C PRO A 121 -17.40 5.01 -16.37
N GLN A 122 -16.40 4.90 -17.24
CA GLN A 122 -15.88 6.04 -17.98
C GLN A 122 -16.91 6.49 -19.01
N GLN A 123 -17.89 7.30 -18.59
CA GLN A 123 -18.88 7.87 -19.50
C GLN A 123 -18.20 8.79 -20.51
N GLN A 124 -18.54 8.59 -21.78
CA GLN A 124 -17.85 9.20 -22.90
C GLN A 124 -18.28 10.67 -23.07
N GLN A 125 -17.31 11.58 -23.14
CA GLN A 125 -17.55 12.92 -23.69
C GLN A 125 -17.72 12.80 -25.21
N GLN A 126 -18.97 12.79 -25.68
CA GLN A 126 -19.29 12.95 -27.11
C GLN A 126 -19.75 14.39 -27.37
N PRO A 127 -19.16 15.11 -28.34
CA PRO A 127 -19.67 16.41 -28.77
C PRO A 127 -20.99 16.26 -29.55
N PRO A 128 -21.88 17.28 -29.53
CA PRO A 128 -23.18 17.20 -30.19
C PRO A 128 -23.07 17.12 -31.72
N GLN A 129 -23.96 16.37 -32.35
CA GLN A 129 -23.96 16.13 -33.79
C GLN A 129 -24.52 17.33 -34.57
N GLY A 130 -23.65 18.05 -35.29
CA GLY A 130 -24.03 18.97 -36.36
C GLY A 130 -24.07 18.27 -37.72
N GLN A 131 -25.13 18.48 -38.50
CA GLN A 131 -25.26 17.90 -39.84
C GLN A 131 -24.37 18.63 -40.86
N GLN A 132 -23.59 17.89 -41.66
CA GLN A 132 -23.17 18.33 -43.00
C GLN A 132 -22.78 17.14 -43.88
N GLN A 133 -22.89 17.33 -45.20
CA GLN A 133 -22.94 16.26 -46.20
C GLN A 133 -21.58 16.02 -46.89
N LYS A 134 -21.35 14.79 -47.35
CA LYS A 134 -20.31 14.49 -48.36
C LYS A 134 -20.76 14.99 -49.75
N PRO A 135 -19.83 15.25 -50.67
CA PRO A 135 -19.54 14.20 -51.66
C PRO A 135 -18.14 13.61 -51.59
N GLN A 136 -17.93 12.46 -52.23
CA GLN A 136 -16.61 11.85 -52.43
C GLN A 136 -16.06 12.22 -53.81
N ALA A 137 -14.77 12.57 -53.87
CA ALA A 137 -13.99 12.53 -55.11
C ALA A 137 -12.50 12.31 -54.77
N GLN A 138 -11.75 11.74 -55.71
CA GLN A 138 -10.28 11.73 -55.75
C GLN A 138 -9.55 11.04 -54.56
N GLN A 139 -9.89 9.78 -54.28
CA GLN A 139 -8.81 8.81 -54.09
C GLN A 139 -8.23 8.48 -55.47
N GLN A 140 -6.94 8.77 -55.71
CA GLN A 140 -5.97 8.03 -56.54
C GLN A 140 -4.84 8.95 -57.02
N GLN A 141 -3.73 8.97 -56.26
CA GLN A 141 -2.35 8.96 -56.79
C GLN A 141 -1.34 8.82 -55.63
N LYS A 142 -0.12 8.38 -55.95
CA LYS A 142 1.02 8.22 -55.02
C LYS A 142 0.85 7.20 -53.89
N GLN A 143 0.41 5.98 -54.23
CA GLN A 143 1.09 4.80 -53.67
C GLN A 143 2.38 4.56 -54.46
N GLN A 144 3.53 5.00 -53.92
CA GLN A 144 4.85 4.50 -54.31
C GLN A 144 5.89 4.91 -53.25
N GLN A 145 6.82 4.00 -52.96
CA GLN A 145 7.99 4.20 -52.09
C GLN A 145 7.71 4.63 -50.64
N GLN A 146 7.35 3.66 -49.80
CA GLN A 146 7.70 3.68 -48.38
C GLN A 146 8.59 2.48 -48.06
N GLN A 147 9.90 2.70 -48.06
CA GLN A 147 10.82 1.90 -47.25
C GLN A 147 10.59 2.26 -45.77
N PRO A 148 10.89 1.36 -44.80
CA PRO A 148 10.72 1.67 -43.40
C PRO A 148 11.64 2.82 -42.97
N GLN A 149 11.07 4.00 -42.78
CA GLN A 149 11.77 5.11 -42.12
C GLN A 149 12.04 4.71 -40.67
N GLN A 150 13.30 4.38 -40.38
CA GLN A 150 13.80 4.43 -39.00
C GLN A 150 13.55 5.84 -38.46
N LEU A 151 12.91 5.96 -37.29
CA LEU A 151 12.64 7.26 -36.67
C LEU A 151 13.96 7.93 -36.28
N GLN A 152 14.48 8.80 -37.16
CA GLN A 152 15.59 9.67 -36.82
C GLN A 152 15.11 10.71 -35.81
N LEU A 153 15.71 10.70 -34.61
CA LEU A 153 15.43 11.66 -33.55
C LEU A 153 15.62 13.10 -34.06
N PRO A 154 14.66 14.02 -33.84
CA PRO A 154 14.81 15.42 -34.22
C PRO A 154 16.10 16.03 -33.67
N GLN A 155 16.81 16.83 -34.48
CA GLN A 155 18.14 17.36 -34.13
C GLN A 155 18.18 18.07 -32.77
N ALA A 156 17.11 18.79 -32.38
CA ALA A 156 17.02 19.42 -31.06
C ALA A 156 17.03 18.42 -29.89
N GLN A 157 16.40 17.24 -30.06
CA GLN A 157 16.43 16.17 -29.05
C GLN A 157 17.79 15.49 -29.00
N LEU A 158 18.46 15.32 -30.14
CA LEU A 158 19.83 14.80 -30.20
C LEU A 158 20.83 15.74 -29.51
N GLN A 159 20.74 17.05 -29.79
CA GLN A 159 21.60 18.06 -29.15
C GLN A 159 21.36 18.13 -27.63
N ALA A 160 20.11 18.12 -27.17
CA ALA A 160 19.79 18.05 -25.75
C ALA A 160 20.39 16.77 -25.10
N ALA A 161 20.19 15.61 -25.73
CA ALA A 161 20.70 14.33 -25.24
C ALA A 161 22.23 14.25 -25.19
N LEU A 162 22.94 14.91 -26.12
CA LEU A 162 24.39 15.06 -26.09
C LEU A 162 24.83 15.98 -24.93
N SER A 163 24.17 17.13 -24.77
CA SER A 163 24.51 18.09 -23.70
C SER A 163 24.35 17.48 -22.29
N SER A 164 23.35 16.63 -22.08
CA SER A 164 23.19 15.88 -20.81
C SER A 164 24.32 14.88 -20.58
N ALA A 165 24.78 14.18 -21.63
CA ALA A 165 25.88 13.22 -21.50
C ALA A 165 27.21 13.93 -21.16
N GLU A 166 27.50 15.07 -21.79
CA GLU A 166 28.65 15.91 -21.42
C GLU A 166 28.54 16.45 -19.99
N ALA A 167 27.36 16.89 -19.56
CA ALA A 167 27.15 17.39 -18.20
C ALA A 167 27.44 16.30 -17.15
N LEU A 168 26.99 15.06 -17.38
CA LEU A 168 27.29 13.92 -16.50
C LEU A 168 28.79 13.59 -16.43
N GLU A 169 29.53 13.59 -17.55
CA GLU A 169 31.00 13.34 -17.50
C GLU A 169 31.78 14.51 -16.87
N ARG A 170 31.31 15.76 -17.00
CA ARG A 170 31.88 16.93 -16.28
C ARG A 170 31.66 16.80 -14.76
N LEU A 171 30.44 16.49 -14.32
CA LEU A 171 30.11 16.27 -12.90
C LEU A 171 30.85 15.06 -12.33
N ARG A 172 30.91 13.95 -13.06
CA ARG A 172 31.68 12.74 -12.73
C ARG A 172 33.15 13.03 -12.47
N SER A 173 33.74 13.93 -13.24
CA SER A 173 35.12 14.38 -13.04
C SER A 173 35.31 15.19 -11.76
N LYS A 174 34.28 15.93 -11.32
CA LYS A 174 34.29 16.77 -10.11
C LYS A 174 33.90 16.02 -8.82
N CYS A 175 32.96 15.08 -8.92
CA CYS A 175 32.35 14.38 -7.79
C CYS A 175 33.06 13.07 -7.40
N GLY A 176 34.34 12.91 -7.76
CA GLY A 176 35.18 11.78 -7.34
C GLY A 176 35.23 10.57 -8.27
N GLY A 177 34.68 10.66 -9.48
CA GLY A 177 34.76 9.60 -10.50
C GLY A 177 33.74 8.47 -10.33
N ARG A 178 33.74 7.52 -11.29
CA ARG A 178 32.72 6.45 -11.43
C ARG A 178 32.58 5.55 -10.20
N SER A 179 33.64 5.39 -9.41
CA SER A 179 33.64 4.58 -8.19
C SER A 179 33.02 5.28 -6.96
N ALA A 180 32.95 6.61 -6.98
CA ALA A 180 32.46 7.42 -5.85
C ALA A 180 31.10 8.09 -6.12
N TRP A 181 30.79 8.42 -7.37
CA TRP A 181 29.54 9.07 -7.77
C TRP A 181 28.89 8.35 -8.95
N ARG A 182 27.69 7.81 -8.72
CA ARG A 182 26.93 6.94 -9.64
C ARG A 182 25.53 7.54 -9.81
N PRO A 183 25.38 8.57 -10.66
CA PRO A 183 24.10 9.23 -10.87
C PRO A 183 23.04 8.25 -11.40
N PHE A 184 21.79 8.47 -11.01
CA PHE A 184 20.64 7.70 -11.45
C PHE A 184 19.48 8.59 -11.88
N HIS A 185 18.71 8.07 -12.84
CA HIS A 185 17.48 8.72 -13.31
C HIS A 185 16.26 8.07 -12.66
N THR A 186 15.40 8.85 -12.01
CA THR A 186 14.17 8.36 -11.40
C THR A 186 13.11 8.10 -12.47
N LEU A 187 12.71 6.83 -12.62
CA LEU A 187 11.58 6.36 -13.41
C LEU A 187 10.35 6.23 -12.51
N LEU A 188 9.51 7.25 -12.48
CA LEU A 188 8.24 7.21 -11.75
C LEU A 188 7.20 6.44 -12.59
N THR A 189 6.84 5.24 -12.15
CA THR A 189 5.82 4.42 -12.83
C THR A 189 4.40 4.83 -12.42
N GLY A 190 3.49 4.95 -13.37
CA GLY A 190 2.09 5.29 -13.11
C GLY A 190 1.19 5.19 -14.34
N GLN A 191 -0.11 5.41 -14.15
CA GLN A 191 -1.11 5.41 -15.23
C GLN A 191 -1.64 6.83 -15.51
N GLY A 192 -2.09 7.10 -16.73
CA GLY A 192 -2.74 8.34 -17.15
C GLY A 192 -4.14 8.47 -16.55
N THR A 193 -4.22 8.72 -15.24
CA THR A 193 -5.45 8.81 -14.44
C THR A 193 -5.34 9.98 -13.46
N ILE A 194 -6.48 10.56 -13.06
CA ILE A 194 -6.50 11.66 -12.06
C ILE A 194 -5.81 11.21 -10.76
N TYR A 195 -6.13 10.01 -10.28
CA TYR A 195 -5.55 9.39 -9.08
C TYR A 195 -4.01 9.37 -9.12
N ASN A 196 -3.38 8.77 -10.14
CA ASN A 196 -1.92 8.78 -10.24
C ASN A 196 -1.36 10.16 -10.62
N GLY A 197 -2.14 11.01 -11.28
CA GLY A 197 -1.75 12.35 -11.73
C GLY A 197 -1.38 13.27 -10.58
N TRP A 198 -2.29 13.48 -9.63
CA TRP A 198 -2.01 14.34 -8.46
C TRP A 198 -0.90 13.76 -7.57
N GLN A 199 -0.87 12.42 -7.40
CA GLN A 199 0.19 11.73 -6.68
C GLN A 199 1.57 11.99 -7.33
N SER A 200 1.64 11.89 -8.66
CA SER A 200 2.87 12.15 -9.42
C SER A 200 3.37 13.58 -9.25
N ARG A 201 2.46 14.58 -9.14
CA ARG A 201 2.84 15.97 -8.89
C ARG A 201 3.46 16.16 -7.50
N ILE A 202 2.85 15.58 -6.46
CA ILE A 202 3.39 15.63 -5.09
C ILE A 202 4.76 14.91 -5.04
N MET A 203 4.87 13.74 -5.66
CA MET A 203 6.13 12.99 -5.75
C MET A 203 7.22 13.81 -6.46
N TYR A 204 6.92 14.40 -7.63
CA TYR A 204 7.89 15.19 -8.39
C TYR A 204 8.26 16.51 -7.70
N PHE A 205 7.33 17.16 -6.99
CA PHE A 205 7.63 18.32 -6.14
C PHE A 205 8.71 17.98 -5.11
N HIS A 206 8.52 16.89 -4.36
CA HIS A 206 9.51 16.45 -3.38
C HIS A 206 10.79 15.91 -4.02
N TRP A 207 10.72 15.29 -5.21
CA TRP A 207 11.92 14.92 -5.96
C TRP A 207 12.79 16.13 -6.30
N LYS A 208 12.20 17.21 -6.84
CA LYS A 208 12.92 18.48 -7.11
C LYS A 208 13.58 19.02 -5.83
N LYS A 209 12.82 19.06 -4.73
CA LYS A 209 13.27 19.53 -3.41
C LYS A 209 14.47 18.72 -2.89
N GLN A 210 14.43 17.39 -2.96
CA GLN A 210 15.51 16.54 -2.46
C GLN A 210 16.71 16.44 -3.42
N ALA A 211 16.50 16.52 -4.74
CA ALA A 211 17.60 16.65 -5.69
C ALA A 211 18.40 17.93 -5.42
N GLN A 212 17.72 19.07 -5.22
CA GLN A 212 18.35 20.34 -4.83
C GLN A 212 19.05 20.27 -3.47
N ALA A 213 18.43 19.63 -2.46
CA ALA A 213 19.03 19.47 -1.13
C ALA A 213 20.27 18.55 -1.12
N GLY A 214 20.45 17.69 -2.12
CA GLY A 214 21.68 16.91 -2.32
C GLY A 214 22.85 17.71 -2.87
N GLY A 215 22.62 18.95 -3.34
CA GLY A 215 23.67 19.82 -3.90
C GLY A 215 24.20 19.35 -5.25
N GLU A 216 25.31 19.94 -5.69
CA GLU A 216 25.87 19.74 -7.04
C GLU A 216 26.30 18.30 -7.33
N CYS A 217 26.74 17.55 -6.31
CA CYS A 217 27.10 16.13 -6.41
C CYS A 217 25.98 15.19 -5.95
N THR A 218 24.71 15.63 -6.01
CA THR A 218 23.56 14.72 -5.85
C THR A 218 23.63 13.58 -6.87
N GLU A 219 23.22 12.37 -6.48
CA GLU A 219 23.08 11.25 -7.41
C GLU A 219 21.69 11.23 -8.08
N MET A 220 20.76 12.07 -7.63
CA MET A 220 19.43 12.27 -8.23
C MET A 220 19.49 13.25 -9.41
N THR A 221 20.04 12.82 -10.55
CA THR A 221 20.32 13.74 -11.68
C THR A 221 19.17 13.92 -12.66
N GLY A 222 18.30 12.92 -12.81
CA GLY A 222 17.24 12.93 -13.83
C GLY A 222 15.91 12.38 -13.33
N PHE A 223 14.82 12.80 -13.97
CA PHE A 223 13.46 12.36 -13.65
C PHE A 223 12.62 12.14 -14.92
N THR A 224 11.84 11.06 -14.95
CA THR A 224 10.79 10.85 -15.95
C THR A 224 9.64 10.06 -15.35
N ARG A 225 8.43 10.58 -15.52
CA ARG A 225 7.19 9.83 -15.28
C ARG A 225 6.90 8.94 -16.48
N LEU A 226 7.03 7.63 -16.30
CA LEU A 226 6.67 6.60 -17.26
C LEU A 226 5.18 6.28 -17.11
N CYS A 227 4.38 6.81 -18.04
CA CYS A 227 2.92 6.90 -17.93
C CYS A 227 2.24 5.94 -18.91
N ALA A 228 1.68 4.85 -18.39
CA ALA A 228 0.78 3.97 -19.15
C ALA A 228 -0.56 4.68 -19.38
N SER A 229 -0.87 4.98 -20.63
CA SER A 229 -2.00 5.85 -21.02
C SER A 229 -2.79 5.28 -22.19
N ALA A 230 -4.05 5.71 -22.33
CA ALA A 230 -4.94 5.30 -23.42
C ALA A 230 -4.32 5.65 -24.79
N GLU A 231 -4.02 4.62 -25.59
CA GLU A 231 -3.29 4.75 -26.86
C GLU A 231 -1.94 5.49 -26.78
N GLY A 232 -1.30 5.56 -25.60
CA GLY A 232 -0.03 6.25 -25.40
C GLY A 232 -0.13 7.78 -25.48
N LYS A 233 -1.34 8.34 -25.29
CA LYS A 233 -1.58 9.78 -25.41
C LYS A 233 -1.15 10.57 -24.16
N PRO A 234 -0.69 11.83 -24.31
CA PRO A 234 -0.46 12.72 -23.18
C PRO A 234 -1.71 12.94 -22.32
N ASP A 235 -1.51 13.17 -21.03
CA ASP A 235 -2.58 13.39 -20.04
C ASP A 235 -2.66 14.84 -19.54
N GLY A 236 -1.89 15.76 -20.11
CA GLY A 236 -1.86 17.17 -19.77
C GLY A 236 -0.93 17.52 -18.60
N LEU A 237 -0.25 16.54 -18.00
CA LEU A 237 0.71 16.76 -16.92
C LEU A 237 2.16 16.83 -17.39
N GLU A 238 2.42 16.59 -18.68
CA GLU A 238 3.75 16.75 -19.29
C GLU A 238 4.30 18.18 -19.25
N LYS A 239 3.44 19.19 -19.09
CA LYS A 239 3.85 20.58 -18.82
C LYS A 239 4.35 20.84 -17.39
N PHE A 240 4.05 19.95 -16.44
CA PHE A 240 4.48 20.05 -15.04
C PHE A 240 5.57 19.03 -14.68
N ILE A 241 5.52 17.84 -15.29
CA ILE A 241 6.37 16.69 -14.97
C ILE A 241 6.98 16.16 -16.29
N PRO A 242 8.32 16.05 -16.41
CA PRO A 242 8.94 15.35 -17.53
C PRO A 242 8.36 13.95 -17.68
N SER A 243 7.69 13.68 -18.80
CA SER A 243 6.84 12.49 -18.97
C SER A 243 7.15 11.75 -20.27
N VAL A 244 7.03 10.43 -20.22
CA VAL A 244 7.04 9.52 -21.36
C VAL A 244 5.75 8.72 -21.32
N PHE A 245 4.98 8.77 -22.42
CA PHE A 245 3.70 8.08 -22.54
C PHE A 245 3.88 6.80 -23.35
N VAL A 246 3.33 5.70 -22.84
CA VAL A 246 3.32 4.39 -23.49
C VAL A 246 1.90 3.82 -23.48
N LYS A 247 1.54 3.04 -24.51
CA LYS A 247 0.19 2.49 -24.64
C LYS A 247 -0.10 1.50 -23.49
N GLN A 248 -1.11 1.81 -22.69
CA GLN A 248 -1.60 0.92 -21.64
C GLN A 248 -2.21 -0.37 -22.21
N LEU A 249 -2.31 -1.40 -21.37
CA LEU A 249 -3.05 -2.62 -21.67
C LEU A 249 -4.54 -2.32 -21.89
N THR A 250 -5.15 -2.98 -22.87
CA THR A 250 -6.56 -2.77 -23.20
C THR A 250 -7.48 -3.36 -22.12
N THR A 251 -8.71 -2.86 -22.07
CA THR A 251 -9.77 -3.40 -21.19
C THR A 251 -9.98 -4.89 -21.38
N ASP A 252 -9.89 -5.39 -22.62
CA ASP A 252 -10.10 -6.80 -22.95
C ASP A 252 -8.94 -7.69 -22.48
N VAL A 253 -7.70 -7.21 -22.54
CA VAL A 253 -6.56 -7.90 -21.92
C VAL A 253 -6.74 -7.92 -20.41
N LEU A 254 -7.02 -6.77 -19.78
CA LEU A 254 -7.16 -6.68 -18.32
C LEU A 254 -8.36 -7.48 -17.78
N LYS A 255 -9.43 -7.64 -18.55
CA LYS A 255 -10.60 -8.49 -18.21
C LYS A 255 -10.19 -9.94 -17.95
N ASN A 256 -9.29 -10.50 -18.76
CA ASN A 256 -8.77 -11.87 -18.59
C ASN A 256 -7.92 -12.03 -17.31
N TYR A 257 -7.48 -10.93 -16.72
CA TYR A 257 -6.69 -10.87 -15.49
C TYR A 257 -7.46 -10.19 -14.35
N GLY A 258 -8.79 -10.28 -14.36
CA GLY A 258 -9.66 -9.76 -13.31
C GLY A 258 -9.46 -8.26 -13.04
N HIS A 259 -9.38 -7.47 -14.11
CA HIS A 259 -9.20 -6.02 -14.13
C HIS A 259 -7.97 -5.49 -13.36
N PHE A 260 -6.93 -6.32 -13.20
CA PHE A 260 -5.73 -6.00 -12.43
C PHE A 260 -4.80 -5.01 -13.15
N GLY A 261 -5.17 -3.73 -13.11
CA GLY A 261 -4.48 -2.62 -13.78
C GLY A 261 -3.00 -2.47 -13.41
N VAL A 262 -2.54 -3.05 -12.30
CA VAL A 262 -1.13 -3.10 -11.86
C VAL A 262 -0.22 -3.73 -12.93
N LEU A 263 -0.74 -4.62 -13.79
CA LEU A 263 -0.01 -5.17 -14.95
C LEU A 263 0.54 -4.08 -15.90
N ASN A 264 -0.02 -2.87 -15.87
CA ASN A 264 0.54 -1.74 -16.61
C ASN A 264 1.94 -1.33 -16.13
N ARG A 265 2.36 -1.65 -14.89
CA ARG A 265 3.71 -1.35 -14.40
C ARG A 265 4.78 -2.13 -15.18
N PRO A 266 4.87 -3.47 -15.13
CA PRO A 266 5.83 -4.23 -15.96
C PRO A 266 5.66 -3.95 -17.45
N HIS A 267 4.42 -3.84 -17.93
CA HIS A 267 4.12 -3.53 -19.34
C HIS A 267 4.71 -2.19 -19.78
N SER A 268 4.56 -1.12 -18.98
CA SER A 268 5.13 0.18 -19.31
C SER A 268 6.66 0.18 -19.41
N VAL A 269 7.34 -0.60 -18.56
CA VAL A 269 8.80 -0.76 -18.61
C VAL A 269 9.21 -1.57 -19.84
N VAL A 270 8.44 -2.57 -20.25
CA VAL A 270 8.63 -3.29 -21.52
C VAL A 270 8.47 -2.35 -22.73
N GLU A 271 7.39 -1.56 -22.80
CA GLU A 271 7.19 -0.60 -23.89
C GLU A 271 8.28 0.49 -23.94
N PHE A 272 8.74 0.96 -22.77
CA PHE A 272 9.85 1.92 -22.66
C PHE A 272 11.15 1.41 -23.28
N PHE A 273 11.46 0.12 -23.13
CA PHE A 273 12.65 -0.49 -23.74
C PHE A 273 12.46 -0.94 -25.20
N LYS A 274 11.22 -1.03 -25.70
CA LYS A 274 10.96 -1.30 -27.13
C LYS A 274 11.29 -0.12 -28.03
N ASP A 275 11.08 1.11 -27.56
CA ASP A 275 11.44 2.32 -28.31
C ASP A 275 12.78 2.90 -27.83
N ALA A 276 13.81 2.79 -28.68
CA ALA A 276 15.10 3.45 -28.49
C ALA A 276 14.95 4.97 -28.32
N SER A 277 13.98 5.58 -29.03
CA SER A 277 13.70 7.02 -28.91
C SER A 277 13.33 7.42 -27.48
N LEU A 278 12.84 6.51 -26.63
CA LEU A 278 12.49 6.77 -25.24
C LEU A 278 13.68 6.49 -24.30
N HIS A 279 14.21 5.27 -24.30
CA HIS A 279 15.17 4.84 -23.28
C HIS A 279 16.61 5.32 -23.51
N GLU A 280 16.95 5.82 -24.71
CA GLU A 280 18.21 6.51 -24.96
C GLU A 280 18.23 7.96 -24.45
N ARG A 281 17.10 8.55 -24.04
CA ARG A 281 17.05 9.89 -23.42
C ARG A 281 17.73 9.90 -22.06
N ILE A 282 17.59 8.81 -21.30
CA ILE A 282 18.27 8.60 -20.02
C ILE A 282 19.75 8.29 -20.31
N LYS A 283 20.66 9.11 -19.80
CA LYS A 283 22.11 8.96 -20.01
C LYS A 283 22.82 8.31 -18.83
N GLU A 284 22.15 8.26 -17.69
CA GLU A 284 22.54 7.58 -16.47
C GLU A 284 22.64 6.06 -16.69
N GLU A 285 23.70 5.47 -16.13
CA GLU A 285 23.92 4.01 -16.14
C GLU A 285 22.97 3.28 -15.15
N TYR A 286 22.44 4.02 -14.17
CA TYR A 286 21.49 3.54 -13.16
C TYR A 286 20.14 4.25 -13.29
N VAL A 287 19.06 3.55 -12.89
CA VAL A 287 17.71 4.11 -12.77
C VAL A 287 17.11 3.76 -11.42
N MET A 288 16.34 4.69 -10.86
CA MET A 288 15.51 4.44 -9.67
C MET A 288 14.05 4.27 -10.11
N VAL A 289 13.53 3.05 -10.09
CA VAL A 289 12.10 2.79 -10.29
C VAL A 289 11.34 3.18 -9.01
N ALA A 290 10.26 3.95 -9.18
CA ALA A 290 9.46 4.52 -8.10
C ALA A 290 7.95 4.46 -8.40
N GLU A 291 7.14 4.68 -7.36
CA GLU A 291 5.67 4.71 -7.40
C GLU A 291 5.10 6.09 -7.06
N THR A 292 3.87 6.37 -7.51
CA THR A 292 3.27 7.70 -7.37
C THR A 292 3.01 8.09 -5.92
N ASP A 293 2.77 7.12 -5.04
CA ASP A 293 2.57 7.34 -3.61
C ASP A 293 3.86 7.36 -2.77
N HIS A 294 4.95 7.80 -3.38
CA HIS A 294 6.19 8.15 -2.68
C HIS A 294 6.25 9.66 -2.37
N VAL A 295 6.71 10.01 -1.17
CA VAL A 295 7.27 11.33 -0.83
C VAL A 295 8.74 11.14 -0.45
N LEU A 296 9.65 11.85 -1.12
CA LEU A 296 11.07 11.81 -0.78
C LEU A 296 11.35 12.75 0.41
N MET A 297 11.80 12.17 1.52
CA MET A 297 11.99 12.88 2.80
C MET A 297 13.33 13.62 2.87
N LYS A 298 14.36 13.08 2.21
CA LYS A 298 15.73 13.61 2.12
C LYS A 298 16.40 13.10 0.82
N PRO A 299 17.58 13.62 0.41
CA PRO A 299 18.29 13.16 -0.79
C PRO A 299 18.57 11.66 -0.75
N VAL A 300 18.31 10.96 -1.87
CA VAL A 300 18.47 9.51 -1.99
C VAL A 300 19.82 9.20 -2.64
N PRO A 301 20.78 8.56 -1.95
CA PRO A 301 22.04 8.12 -2.56
C PRO A 301 21.83 6.83 -3.37
N ASN A 302 22.71 6.58 -4.33
CA ASN A 302 22.73 5.34 -5.10
C ASN A 302 23.26 4.18 -4.23
N LEU A 303 22.33 3.50 -3.55
CA LEU A 303 22.63 2.37 -2.69
C LEU A 303 23.11 1.10 -3.44
N ALA A 304 22.94 1.04 -4.77
CA ALA A 304 23.36 -0.07 -5.61
C ALA A 304 24.89 -0.17 -5.75
N SER A 305 25.37 -1.13 -6.52
CA SER A 305 26.79 -1.32 -6.84
C SER A 305 26.95 -1.79 -8.29
N GLU A 306 28.20 -1.98 -8.72
CA GLU A 306 28.49 -2.53 -10.04
C GLU A 306 27.98 -3.96 -10.24
N THR A 307 27.72 -4.69 -9.15
CA THR A 307 27.32 -6.11 -9.14
C THR A 307 25.94 -6.39 -8.52
N GLU A 308 25.35 -5.44 -7.81
CA GLU A 308 24.05 -5.59 -7.14
C GLU A 308 23.17 -4.35 -7.34
N ALA A 309 21.88 -4.57 -7.64
CA ALA A 309 20.85 -3.55 -7.48
C ALA A 309 20.63 -3.25 -5.97
N ALA A 310 19.83 -2.24 -5.63
CA ALA A 310 19.36 -2.00 -4.27
C ALA A 310 17.84 -1.85 -4.24
N ALA A 311 17.17 -2.54 -3.31
CA ALA A 311 15.71 -2.57 -3.23
C ALA A 311 15.22 -2.62 -1.79
N HIS A 312 13.95 -2.22 -1.56
CA HIS A 312 13.35 -2.26 -0.23
C HIS A 312 13.04 -3.69 0.25
N SER A 313 13.17 -3.90 1.57
CA SER A 313 12.80 -5.15 2.24
C SER A 313 11.31 -5.16 2.63
N PHE A 314 10.48 -5.83 1.84
CA PHE A 314 9.05 -5.98 2.15
C PHE A 314 8.82 -7.15 3.12
N GLY A 315 8.41 -6.84 4.35
CA GLY A 315 8.24 -7.85 5.42
C GLY A 315 7.19 -8.93 5.14
N TYR A 316 6.31 -8.72 4.16
CA TYR A 316 5.32 -9.69 3.67
C TYR A 316 5.78 -10.50 2.45
N MET A 317 7.03 -10.33 1.99
CA MET A 317 7.63 -11.03 0.84
C MET A 317 8.74 -12.02 1.23
N HIS A 318 8.83 -12.42 2.51
CA HIS A 318 9.73 -13.47 2.94
C HIS A 318 9.25 -14.84 2.43
N ALA A 319 9.90 -15.34 1.38
CA ALA A 319 9.60 -16.63 0.79
C ALA A 319 9.99 -17.81 1.70
N SER A 320 9.35 -18.95 1.44
CA SER A 320 9.51 -20.22 2.12
C SER A 320 8.97 -21.35 1.22
N SER A 321 9.25 -22.62 1.54
CA SER A 321 8.87 -23.76 0.69
C SER A 321 7.37 -23.88 0.37
N HIS A 322 6.50 -23.23 1.15
CA HIS A 322 5.08 -23.07 0.83
C HIS A 322 4.84 -22.39 -0.54
N HIS A 323 5.75 -21.51 -0.95
CA HIS A 323 5.69 -20.70 -2.16
C HIS A 323 6.33 -21.38 -3.39
N ASP A 324 7.08 -22.48 -3.22
CA ASP A 324 7.87 -23.10 -4.29
C ASP A 324 7.04 -23.47 -5.52
N LYS A 325 5.78 -23.90 -5.33
CA LYS A 325 4.85 -24.17 -6.43
C LYS A 325 4.64 -22.95 -7.32
N VAL A 326 4.55 -21.76 -6.72
CA VAL A 326 4.32 -20.49 -7.42
C VAL A 326 5.59 -20.02 -8.12
N VAL A 327 6.76 -20.16 -7.48
CA VAL A 327 8.07 -19.92 -8.13
C VAL A 327 8.20 -20.79 -9.39
N LYS A 328 7.85 -22.07 -9.27
CA LYS A 328 7.86 -23.08 -10.33
C LYS A 328 6.77 -22.88 -11.40
N MET A 329 5.96 -21.83 -11.32
CA MET A 329 5.15 -21.37 -12.46
C MET A 329 6.00 -20.55 -13.45
N CYS A 330 6.87 -19.66 -12.96
CA CYS A 330 7.67 -18.74 -13.79
C CYS A 330 9.15 -19.17 -14.00
N TRP A 331 9.66 -20.09 -13.19
CA TRP A 331 11.04 -20.56 -13.22
C TRP A 331 11.09 -22.00 -12.67
N LYS A 332 11.26 -23.00 -13.53
CA LYS A 332 11.06 -24.43 -13.18
C LYS A 332 12.18 -24.98 -12.29
N GLU A 333 13.37 -24.44 -12.47
CA GLU A 333 14.62 -24.80 -11.81
C GLU A 333 14.79 -24.09 -10.46
N GLY A 334 13.99 -23.05 -10.21
CA GLY A 334 14.07 -22.23 -9.00
C GLY A 334 13.10 -22.64 -7.90
N ASP A 335 13.36 -22.14 -6.69
CA ASP A 335 12.53 -22.29 -5.50
C ASP A 335 12.63 -21.04 -4.61
N SER A 336 11.96 -21.06 -3.46
CA SER A 336 11.93 -19.95 -2.51
C SER A 336 13.29 -19.54 -1.93
N SER A 337 14.30 -20.39 -1.91
CA SER A 337 15.61 -20.09 -1.31
C SER A 337 16.43 -19.06 -2.10
N TYR A 338 16.13 -18.91 -3.39
CA TYR A 338 16.75 -17.92 -4.28
C TYR A 338 16.12 -16.53 -4.16
N LEU A 339 14.93 -16.42 -3.57
CA LEU A 339 14.17 -15.17 -3.55
C LEU A 339 14.62 -14.24 -2.44
N GLN A 340 14.72 -12.95 -2.78
CA GLN A 340 14.93 -11.87 -1.83
C GLN A 340 13.56 -11.20 -1.56
N PRO A 341 13.30 -10.68 -0.34
CA PRO A 341 12.01 -10.08 0.02
C PRO A 341 11.87 -8.66 -0.54
N ILE A 342 11.90 -8.54 -1.88
CA ILE A 342 12.03 -7.28 -2.61
C ILE A 342 10.93 -7.14 -3.68
N GLY A 343 10.66 -5.90 -4.10
CA GLY A 343 9.72 -5.58 -5.19
C GLY A 343 10.39 -4.73 -6.29
N PRO A 344 9.65 -4.37 -7.34
CA PRO A 344 10.14 -3.55 -8.46
C PRO A 344 10.34 -2.07 -8.09
N SER A 345 9.90 -1.65 -6.91
CA SER A 345 9.96 -0.29 -6.40
C SER A 345 9.93 -0.33 -4.85
N PRO A 346 10.59 0.62 -4.16
CA PRO A 346 11.64 1.47 -4.69
C PRO A 346 12.88 0.60 -4.97
N LEU A 347 13.43 0.74 -6.18
CA LEU A 347 14.49 -0.09 -6.73
C LEU A 347 15.51 0.80 -7.46
N ILE A 348 16.78 0.76 -7.07
CA ILE A 348 17.88 1.37 -7.81
C ILE A 348 18.66 0.25 -8.52
N ILE A 349 18.71 0.29 -9.84
CA ILE A 349 19.22 -0.80 -10.69
C ILE A 349 19.94 -0.25 -11.92
N LYS A 350 20.91 -0.99 -12.46
CA LYS A 350 21.51 -0.64 -13.77
C LYS A 350 20.45 -0.67 -14.87
N LYS A 351 20.45 0.31 -15.76
CA LYS A 351 19.45 0.43 -16.85
C LYS A 351 19.42 -0.82 -17.74
N SER A 352 20.58 -1.45 -17.98
CA SER A 352 20.72 -2.72 -18.71
C SER A 352 20.09 -3.92 -17.98
N GLU A 353 20.17 -3.97 -16.65
CA GLU A 353 19.61 -5.08 -15.86
C GLU A 353 18.08 -4.95 -15.76
N LEU A 354 17.55 -3.72 -15.67
CA LEU A 354 16.11 -3.48 -15.79
C LEU A 354 15.60 -3.90 -17.19
N GLN A 355 16.35 -3.59 -18.26
CA GLN A 355 16.02 -4.05 -19.62
C GLN A 355 16.01 -5.58 -19.74
N ARG A 356 16.99 -6.27 -19.14
CA ARG A 356 17.08 -7.74 -19.12
C ARG A 356 15.93 -8.41 -18.36
N VAL A 357 15.42 -7.81 -17.28
CA VAL A 357 14.34 -8.41 -16.47
C VAL A 357 12.94 -8.05 -16.96
N ALA A 358 12.75 -6.90 -17.64
CA ALA A 358 11.44 -6.32 -17.96
C ALA A 358 10.43 -7.31 -18.57
N GLN A 359 10.80 -8.00 -19.64
CA GLN A 359 9.88 -8.95 -20.30
C GLN A 359 9.57 -10.16 -19.40
N LYS A 360 10.57 -10.72 -18.72
CA LYS A 360 10.38 -11.90 -17.84
C LYS A 360 9.54 -11.58 -16.60
N TRP A 361 9.62 -10.34 -16.11
CA TRP A 361 8.75 -9.79 -15.06
C TRP A 361 7.30 -9.64 -15.55
N LEU A 362 7.08 -9.12 -16.77
CA LEU A 362 5.75 -9.05 -17.39
C LEU A 362 5.14 -10.44 -17.61
N ASP A 363 5.89 -11.37 -18.21
CA ASP A 363 5.43 -12.74 -18.51
C ASP A 363 5.11 -13.51 -17.22
N CYS A 364 5.92 -13.34 -16.18
CA CYS A 364 5.64 -13.92 -14.87
C CYS A 364 4.41 -13.25 -14.22
N SER A 365 4.23 -11.93 -14.36
CA SER A 365 3.05 -11.23 -13.82
C SER A 365 1.75 -11.74 -14.44
N TYR A 366 1.73 -11.98 -15.76
CA TYR A 366 0.61 -12.64 -16.43
C TYR A 366 0.42 -14.09 -15.98
N THR A 367 1.50 -14.86 -15.83
CA THR A 367 1.46 -16.24 -15.34
C THR A 367 0.88 -16.35 -13.92
N LEU A 368 1.30 -15.48 -13.00
CA LEU A 368 0.81 -15.49 -11.62
C LEU A 368 -0.63 -14.97 -11.49
N ARG A 369 -1.00 -13.92 -12.24
CA ARG A 369 -2.36 -13.37 -12.21
C ARG A 369 -3.37 -14.18 -13.03
N GLY A 370 -2.92 -14.96 -14.01
CA GLY A 370 -3.75 -15.85 -14.84
C GLY A 370 -4.20 -17.13 -14.14
N SER A 371 -4.04 -17.25 -12.82
CA SER A 371 -4.43 -18.44 -12.04
C SER A 371 -4.86 -18.06 -10.62
N PRO A 372 -5.84 -18.77 -10.02
CA PRO A 372 -6.31 -18.47 -8.67
C PRO A 372 -5.42 -19.05 -7.55
N GLU A 373 -4.50 -19.98 -7.86
CA GLU A 373 -3.61 -20.57 -6.83
C GLU A 373 -2.57 -19.58 -6.27
N PRO A 374 -1.82 -18.81 -7.09
CA PRO A 374 -0.92 -17.76 -6.58
C PRO A 374 -1.64 -16.74 -5.69
N ALA A 375 -2.81 -16.26 -6.11
CA ALA A 375 -3.64 -15.34 -5.32
C ALA A 375 -3.96 -15.86 -3.91
N ARG A 376 -4.24 -17.16 -3.79
CA ARG A 376 -4.58 -17.85 -2.54
C ARG A 376 -3.36 -18.10 -1.64
N ILE A 377 -2.15 -18.18 -2.20
CA ILE A 377 -0.89 -18.46 -1.47
C ILE A 377 -0.21 -17.16 -1.04
N ILE A 378 -0.14 -16.17 -1.94
CA ILE A 378 0.68 -14.95 -1.79
C ILE A 378 -0.14 -13.72 -1.35
N GLN A 379 -1.46 -13.72 -1.59
CA GLN A 379 -2.34 -12.55 -1.69
C GLN A 379 -2.29 -11.85 -3.05
N ASP A 380 -3.47 -11.45 -3.50
CA ASP A 380 -3.74 -11.01 -4.87
C ASP A 380 -3.04 -9.70 -5.29
N TRP A 381 -2.82 -8.80 -4.32
CA TRP A 381 -2.35 -7.43 -4.58
C TRP A 381 -0.83 -7.31 -4.77
N VAL A 382 -0.04 -8.33 -4.38
CA VAL A 382 1.44 -8.33 -4.50
C VAL A 382 1.97 -9.29 -5.57
N LEU A 383 1.10 -9.94 -6.36
CA LEU A 383 1.50 -10.95 -7.35
C LEU A 383 2.51 -10.41 -8.39
N GLU A 384 2.37 -9.14 -8.78
CA GLU A 384 3.30 -8.45 -9.67
C GLU A 384 4.67 -8.26 -9.00
N MET A 385 4.72 -7.89 -7.71
CA MET A 385 5.97 -7.73 -6.97
C MET A 385 6.72 -9.06 -6.82
N TRP A 386 5.99 -10.14 -6.54
CA TRP A 386 6.56 -11.49 -6.53
C TRP A 386 7.05 -11.93 -7.92
N ALA A 387 6.33 -11.55 -8.98
CA ALA A 387 6.79 -11.79 -10.34
C ALA A 387 8.11 -11.05 -10.67
N TYR A 388 8.31 -9.83 -10.16
CA TYR A 388 9.62 -9.17 -10.25
C TYR A 388 10.71 -9.96 -9.51
N ALA A 389 10.46 -10.35 -8.25
CA ALA A 389 11.43 -11.09 -7.43
C ALA A 389 11.85 -12.42 -8.09
N ILE A 390 10.88 -13.19 -8.61
CA ILE A 390 11.14 -14.46 -9.30
C ILE A 390 11.86 -14.22 -10.64
N ALA A 391 11.43 -13.23 -11.42
CA ALA A 391 12.07 -12.90 -12.70
C ALA A 391 13.54 -12.51 -12.50
N ALA A 392 13.83 -11.60 -11.57
CA ALA A 392 15.18 -11.12 -11.27
C ALA A 392 16.10 -12.25 -10.78
N ALA A 393 15.64 -13.06 -9.81
CA ALA A 393 16.39 -14.23 -9.33
C ALA A 393 16.70 -15.22 -10.46
N SER A 394 15.72 -15.50 -11.32
CA SER A 394 15.86 -16.46 -12.44
C SER A 394 16.83 -16.04 -13.55
N ILE A 395 17.35 -14.81 -13.53
CA ILE A 395 18.40 -14.33 -14.45
C ILE A 395 19.66 -13.81 -13.73
N GLY A 396 19.77 -14.10 -12.42
CA GLY A 396 20.95 -13.80 -11.61
C GLY A 396 21.06 -12.36 -11.07
N ILE A 397 20.01 -11.53 -11.16
CA ILE A 397 20.03 -10.17 -10.63
C ILE A 397 19.94 -10.21 -9.10
N ARG A 398 21.03 -9.80 -8.45
CA ARG A 398 21.18 -9.70 -6.99
C ARG A 398 20.84 -8.30 -6.51
N HIS A 399 20.22 -8.23 -5.33
CA HIS A 399 19.86 -6.99 -4.66
C HIS A 399 20.53 -6.89 -3.29
N LYS A 400 21.16 -5.76 -3.01
CA LYS A 400 21.42 -5.27 -1.67
C LYS A 400 20.09 -4.83 -1.05
N VAL A 401 19.54 -5.69 -0.21
CA VAL A 401 18.28 -5.45 0.51
C VAL A 401 18.49 -4.33 1.54
N ALA A 402 17.74 -3.23 1.44
CA ALA A 402 17.96 -2.01 2.19
C ALA A 402 16.66 -1.37 2.71
N VAL A 403 16.75 -0.54 3.76
CA VAL A 403 15.58 0.17 4.31
C VAL A 403 15.37 1.51 3.59
N LEU A 404 15.00 1.45 2.31
CA LEU A 404 14.71 2.65 1.50
C LEU A 404 13.50 3.45 2.00
N GLN A 405 12.44 2.81 2.48
CA GLN A 405 11.18 3.49 2.82
C GLN A 405 10.59 3.12 4.19
N ILE A 406 9.57 3.90 4.58
CA ILE A 406 8.68 3.65 5.71
C ILE A 406 7.21 3.70 5.24
N GLU A 407 6.37 2.83 5.80
CA GLU A 407 4.95 2.65 5.46
C GLU A 407 4.05 2.90 6.70
N PRO A 408 4.01 4.13 7.25
CA PRO A 408 3.35 4.38 8.53
C PRO A 408 1.84 4.56 8.36
N ASN A 409 1.11 4.28 9.45
CA ASN A 409 -0.32 4.54 9.62
C ASN A 409 -0.56 5.21 10.99
N ALA A 410 -1.82 5.37 11.42
CA ALA A 410 -2.18 6.04 12.67
C ALA A 410 -1.55 5.40 13.95
N TYR A 411 -1.21 4.11 13.93
CA TYR A 411 -0.52 3.41 15.03
C TYR A 411 1.01 3.41 14.93
N ALA A 412 1.60 4.03 13.91
CA ALA A 412 3.04 4.06 13.71
C ALA A 412 3.75 4.79 14.86
N ARG A 413 4.80 4.16 15.42
CA ARG A 413 5.62 4.69 16.52
C ARG A 413 6.83 5.47 16.00
N THR A 414 6.59 6.38 15.05
CA THR A 414 7.61 7.32 14.57
C THR A 414 8.02 8.31 15.67
N ARG A 415 9.22 8.87 15.55
CA ARG A 415 9.76 9.91 16.44
C ARG A 415 9.76 11.24 15.70
N GLU A 416 9.79 12.34 16.43
CA GLU A 416 10.07 13.65 15.81
C GLU A 416 11.42 13.62 15.09
N GLY A 417 11.48 14.25 13.91
CA GLY A 417 12.67 14.26 13.05
C GLY A 417 13.00 12.93 12.34
N PHE A 418 12.08 11.94 12.28
CA PHE A 418 12.33 10.67 11.58
C PHE A 418 12.61 10.83 10.08
N ASP A 419 12.07 11.87 9.46
CA ASP A 419 12.24 12.23 8.05
C ASP A 419 13.71 12.55 7.71
N SER A 420 14.34 13.33 8.57
CA SER A 420 15.75 13.72 8.47
C SER A 420 16.69 12.68 9.11
N GLN A 421 16.46 12.32 10.38
CA GLN A 421 17.35 11.48 11.19
C GLN A 421 17.13 9.97 11.07
N GLY A 422 16.03 9.53 10.45
CA GLY A 422 15.78 8.10 10.17
C GLY A 422 16.78 7.54 9.15
N ARG A 423 16.78 6.21 8.99
CA ARG A 423 17.59 5.52 7.96
C ARG A 423 16.85 5.49 6.62
N GLU A 424 15.56 5.75 6.67
CA GLU A 424 14.58 5.67 5.61
C GLU A 424 14.58 6.99 4.81
N TYR A 425 14.41 6.92 3.50
CA TYR A 425 14.48 8.08 2.58
C TYR A 425 13.12 8.44 1.98
N ILE A 426 12.21 7.47 1.93
CA ILE A 426 10.92 7.57 1.25
C ILE A 426 9.79 7.32 2.27
N PHE A 427 8.77 8.16 2.24
CA PHE A 427 7.48 7.89 2.87
C PHE A 427 6.57 7.28 1.81
N HIS A 428 6.14 6.03 1.98
CA HIS A 428 5.21 5.34 1.07
C HIS A 428 3.80 5.37 1.67
N TYR A 429 2.91 6.21 1.13
CA TYR A 429 1.57 6.45 1.70
C TYR A 429 0.53 5.45 1.17
N THR A 430 0.84 4.15 1.32
CA THR A 430 -0.03 3.05 0.88
C THR A 430 -1.23 2.82 1.81
N TYR A 431 -1.07 3.04 3.12
CA TYR A 431 -2.14 2.94 4.12
C TYR A 431 -2.85 4.29 4.31
N GLY A 432 -4.18 4.24 4.51
CA GLY A 432 -4.93 5.37 5.04
C GLY A 432 -4.49 5.70 6.47
N ILE A 433 -4.47 7.00 6.80
CA ILE A 433 -4.12 7.48 8.13
C ILE A 433 -5.37 8.04 8.81
N GLU A 434 -5.91 7.27 9.75
CA GLU A 434 -7.28 7.40 10.23
C GLU A 434 -7.32 7.75 11.73
N TYR A 435 -8.05 8.81 12.07
CA TYR A 435 -8.16 9.33 13.44
C TYR A 435 -9.58 9.79 13.80
N ARG A 436 -9.93 9.73 15.08
CA ARG A 436 -10.99 10.56 15.68
C ARG A 436 -10.50 11.99 15.83
N LEU A 437 -11.38 12.99 15.86
CA LEU A 437 -10.96 14.39 16.08
C LEU A 437 -10.31 14.62 17.45
N ASP A 438 -10.57 13.76 18.43
CA ASP A 438 -9.86 13.77 19.74
C ASP A 438 -8.46 13.14 19.70
N GLY A 439 -8.00 12.69 18.54
CA GLY A 439 -6.68 12.12 18.33
C GLY A 439 -6.54 10.63 18.62
N ARG A 440 -7.64 9.91 18.94
CA ARG A 440 -7.60 8.43 18.99
C ARG A 440 -7.39 7.84 17.58
N PRO A 441 -6.32 7.06 17.33
CA PRO A 441 -6.09 6.39 16.04
C PRO A 441 -7.17 5.34 15.75
N GLN A 442 -7.48 5.12 14.49
CA GLN A 442 -8.50 4.17 14.02
C GLN A 442 -7.90 3.04 13.17
N GLY A 443 -8.60 1.90 13.13
CA GLY A 443 -8.14 0.66 12.51
C GLY A 443 -8.11 0.69 10.98
N TYR A 444 -7.29 -0.19 10.38
CA TYR A 444 -7.07 -0.34 8.93
C TYR A 444 -8.31 -0.50 8.02
N ASN A 445 -9.52 -0.68 8.60
CA ASN A 445 -10.79 -0.84 7.89
C ASN A 445 -11.86 0.19 8.32
N THR A 446 -11.51 1.18 9.14
CA THR A 446 -12.39 2.28 9.59
C THR A 446 -11.90 3.58 8.99
N ILE A 447 -12.76 4.28 8.24
CA ILE A 447 -12.49 5.66 7.81
C ILE A 447 -12.73 6.59 8.99
N GLY A 448 -11.70 7.36 9.35
CA GLY A 448 -11.72 8.29 10.49
C GLY A 448 -12.60 9.52 10.30
N GLU A 449 -12.75 10.27 11.38
CA GLU A 449 -13.36 11.61 11.36
C GLU A 449 -12.39 12.62 10.75
N TRP A 450 -11.10 12.45 11.05
CA TRP A 450 -9.99 12.92 10.24
C TRP A 450 -9.37 11.71 9.52
N SER A 451 -9.20 11.82 8.22
CA SER A 451 -8.74 10.76 7.33
C SER A 451 -7.81 11.32 6.25
N LEU A 452 -6.62 10.74 6.12
CA LEU A 452 -5.69 11.02 5.03
C LEU A 452 -5.33 9.70 4.31
N ASP A 453 -6.25 9.27 3.44
CA ASP A 453 -6.03 8.19 2.46
C ASP A 453 -6.14 8.76 1.04
N LYS A 454 -5.17 8.42 0.18
CA LYS A 454 -5.16 8.71 -1.25
C LYS A 454 -6.41 8.23 -2.00
N ARG A 455 -7.07 7.16 -1.54
CA ARG A 455 -8.26 6.53 -2.16
C ARG A 455 -9.47 7.47 -2.22
N HIS A 456 -9.55 8.44 -1.30
CA HIS A 456 -10.58 9.49 -1.31
C HIS A 456 -10.47 10.43 -2.53
N TYR A 457 -9.29 10.52 -3.13
CA TYR A 457 -8.97 11.37 -4.27
C TYR A 457 -8.81 10.54 -5.55
N GLY A 458 -9.67 9.53 -5.73
CA GLY A 458 -9.67 8.63 -6.89
C GLY A 458 -10.12 9.29 -8.20
N GLY A 459 -11.21 10.08 -8.13
CA GLY A 459 -11.82 10.75 -9.29
C GLY A 459 -11.49 12.24 -9.41
N SER A 460 -10.77 12.82 -8.45
CA SER A 460 -10.55 14.26 -8.31
C SER A 460 -9.25 14.53 -7.54
N TYR A 461 -8.70 15.74 -7.66
CA TYR A 461 -7.51 16.16 -6.92
C TYR A 461 -7.85 16.40 -5.44
N PRO A 462 -6.91 16.21 -4.49
CA PRO A 462 -7.10 16.70 -3.13
C PRO A 462 -7.18 18.24 -3.12
N PRO A 463 -8.10 18.83 -2.32
CA PRO A 463 -8.26 20.28 -2.24
C PRO A 463 -7.15 20.92 -1.41
N ALA A 464 -6.83 22.18 -1.70
CA ALA A 464 -5.78 22.92 -1.01
C ALA A 464 -6.07 23.15 0.49
N ASN A 465 -4.99 23.38 1.25
CA ASN A 465 -5.01 23.66 2.70
C ASN A 465 -5.76 22.59 3.52
N LEU A 466 -5.54 21.29 3.25
CA LEU A 466 -6.15 20.18 3.98
C LEU A 466 -6.12 20.41 5.50
N ASP A 467 -7.19 20.06 6.18
CA ASP A 467 -7.37 20.36 7.61
C ASP A 467 -6.35 19.58 8.46
N PRO A 468 -5.74 20.20 9.49
CA PRO A 468 -4.64 19.60 10.24
C PRO A 468 -5.06 18.34 11.00
N PRO A 469 -4.16 17.35 11.17
CA PRO A 469 -4.43 16.20 12.02
C PRO A 469 -4.60 16.63 13.49
N PRO A 470 -5.32 15.84 14.31
CA PRO A 470 -5.42 16.07 15.74
C PRO A 470 -4.05 16.19 16.42
N GLU A 471 -3.95 16.96 17.50
CA GLU A 471 -2.65 17.24 18.13
C GLU A 471 -1.95 15.97 18.68
N ALA A 472 -2.71 14.94 19.06
CA ALA A 472 -2.15 13.65 19.49
C ALA A 472 -1.74 12.71 18.33
N ALA A 473 -1.90 13.12 17.06
CA ALA A 473 -1.49 12.33 15.91
C ALA A 473 0.04 12.17 15.83
N ASN A 474 0.50 11.03 15.30
CA ASN A 474 1.92 10.68 15.31
C ASN A 474 2.78 11.57 14.37
N PRO A 475 4.11 11.65 14.58
CA PRO A 475 4.98 12.52 13.78
C PRO A 475 4.91 12.25 12.27
N SER A 476 4.75 10.99 11.85
CA SER A 476 4.52 10.63 10.44
C SER A 476 3.23 11.19 9.86
N THR A 477 2.15 11.28 10.64
CA THR A 477 0.89 11.88 10.22
C THR A 477 1.05 13.38 10.01
N LYS A 478 1.67 14.06 10.98
CA LYS A 478 1.98 15.50 10.90
C LYS A 478 2.94 15.80 9.74
N TYR A 479 3.88 14.90 9.44
CA TYR A 479 4.76 14.98 8.28
C TYR A 479 4.00 14.86 6.95
N LEU A 480 3.23 13.80 6.73
CA LEU A 480 2.56 13.56 5.44
C LEU A 480 1.59 14.69 5.09
N TRP A 481 0.82 15.15 6.08
CA TRP A 481 -0.08 16.28 5.95
C TRP A 481 0.64 17.56 5.51
N ARG A 482 1.79 17.90 6.14
CA ARG A 482 2.65 19.03 5.71
C ARG A 482 3.18 18.82 4.29
N ALA A 483 3.68 17.63 3.98
CA ALA A 483 4.29 17.32 2.69
C ALA A 483 3.29 17.41 1.52
N TRP A 484 2.04 17.00 1.72
CA TRP A 484 0.99 17.19 0.73
C TRP A 484 0.63 18.67 0.58
N ASN A 485 0.31 19.37 1.67
CA ASN A 485 -0.06 20.79 1.60
C ASN A 485 1.05 21.66 1.00
N GLU A 486 2.32 21.43 1.35
CA GLU A 486 3.46 22.14 0.76
C GLU A 486 3.54 21.96 -0.75
N ALA A 487 3.32 20.74 -1.25
CA ALA A 487 3.34 20.48 -2.69
C ALA A 487 2.16 21.17 -3.39
N MET A 488 0.95 21.08 -2.84
CA MET A 488 -0.25 21.69 -3.43
C MET A 488 -0.24 23.22 -3.40
N GLU A 489 0.39 23.84 -2.40
CA GLU A 489 0.59 25.29 -2.28
C GLU A 489 1.59 25.84 -3.32
N LYS A 490 2.60 25.05 -3.68
CA LYS A 490 3.77 25.52 -4.47
C LYS A 490 3.82 24.98 -5.90
N GLU A 491 3.04 23.95 -6.23
CA GLU A 491 2.90 23.47 -7.61
C GLU A 491 1.99 24.41 -8.43
N PRO A 492 2.44 24.93 -9.58
CA PRO A 492 1.68 25.90 -10.37
C PRO A 492 0.42 25.27 -10.98
N GLU A 493 -0.70 25.99 -11.03
CA GLU A 493 -1.98 25.44 -11.51
C GLU A 493 -2.38 24.14 -10.78
N TRP A 494 -2.38 24.15 -9.44
CA TRP A 494 -3.07 23.08 -8.70
C TRP A 494 -4.58 23.18 -8.97
N PRO A 495 -5.26 22.12 -9.43
CA PRO A 495 -6.68 22.21 -9.76
C PRO A 495 -7.57 22.47 -8.54
N ASP A 496 -8.55 23.36 -8.69
CA ASP A 496 -9.70 23.43 -7.80
C ASP A 496 -10.44 22.08 -7.77
N SER A 497 -10.97 21.72 -6.60
CA SER A 497 -11.60 20.41 -6.41
C SER A 497 -12.78 20.48 -5.45
N ASN A 498 -13.87 19.81 -5.85
CA ASN A 498 -15.04 19.55 -5.01
C ASN A 498 -14.85 18.28 -4.14
N ALA A 499 -13.66 17.67 -4.15
CA ALA A 499 -13.30 16.68 -3.13
C ALA A 499 -13.33 17.33 -1.74
N MET A 500 -13.71 16.55 -0.74
CA MET A 500 -13.63 16.99 0.65
C MET A 500 -12.17 17.05 1.11
N GLY A 501 -11.93 17.74 2.23
CA GLY A 501 -10.61 17.79 2.86
C GLY A 501 -10.25 16.49 3.55
N THR A 502 -9.47 16.56 4.61
CA THR A 502 -9.22 15.42 5.51
C THR A 502 -10.43 15.08 6.40
N ILE A 503 -11.50 15.88 6.37
CA ILE A 503 -12.72 15.72 7.18
C ILE A 503 -13.93 15.48 6.28
N GLY A 504 -14.80 14.55 6.69
CA GLY A 504 -16.08 14.21 6.01
C GLY A 504 -16.18 12.76 5.52
N TRP A 505 -15.08 12.03 5.44
CA TRP A 505 -15.04 10.70 4.82
C TRP A 505 -15.64 9.56 5.67
N ARG A 506 -15.82 9.74 6.98
CA ARG A 506 -16.39 8.74 7.91
C ARG A 506 -17.71 8.13 7.40
N ARG A 507 -17.88 6.81 7.57
CA ARG A 507 -19.09 6.03 7.21
C ARG A 507 -19.67 5.17 8.35
N GLU A 508 -19.11 5.30 9.55
CA GLU A 508 -19.65 4.62 10.75
C GLU A 508 -20.83 5.40 11.35
N GLY A 509 -21.98 4.74 11.45
CA GLY A 509 -23.22 5.34 11.96
C GLY A 509 -23.03 5.96 13.35
N ALA A 510 -23.74 7.05 13.63
CA ALA A 510 -23.59 7.77 14.88
C ALA A 510 -23.91 6.88 16.10
N THR A 511 -23.01 6.89 17.08
CA THR A 511 -23.29 6.28 18.38
C THR A 511 -24.29 7.14 19.16
N ARG A 512 -24.91 6.55 20.19
CA ARG A 512 -25.83 7.27 21.05
C ARG A 512 -25.17 8.50 21.70
N GLU A 513 -23.91 8.38 22.11
CA GLU A 513 -23.12 9.47 22.70
C GLU A 513 -22.76 10.57 21.68
N GLU A 514 -22.77 10.28 20.38
CA GLU A 514 -22.58 11.27 19.32
C GLU A 514 -23.88 12.01 19.01
N ILE A 515 -25.01 11.29 18.99
CA ILE A 515 -26.36 11.88 18.93
C ILE A 515 -26.59 12.75 20.17
N GLU A 516 -26.24 12.29 21.37
CA GLU A 516 -26.37 13.03 22.63
C GLU A 516 -25.39 14.22 22.74
N ARG A 517 -24.42 14.37 21.84
CA ARG A 517 -23.55 15.56 21.74
C ARG A 517 -23.98 16.54 20.65
N SER A 518 -24.30 16.08 19.44
CA SER A 518 -24.65 16.97 18.33
C SER A 518 -26.02 17.63 18.50
N ALA A 519 -26.08 18.95 18.32
CA ALA A 519 -27.32 19.71 18.40
C ALA A 519 -28.23 19.47 17.18
N LEU A 520 -27.62 19.18 16.02
CA LEU A 520 -28.33 18.77 14.80
C LEU A 520 -28.89 17.35 14.94
N ALA A 521 -28.08 16.37 15.37
CA ALA A 521 -28.49 14.97 15.44
C ALA A 521 -29.70 14.73 16.36
N LYS A 522 -29.77 15.42 17.51
CA LYS A 522 -30.92 15.38 18.44
C LYS A 522 -32.26 15.76 17.81
N GLN A 523 -32.24 16.63 16.81
CA GLN A 523 -33.46 17.13 16.15
C GLN A 523 -33.85 16.31 14.92
N VAL A 524 -32.96 15.41 14.48
CA VAL A 524 -33.14 14.55 13.29
C VAL A 524 -33.38 13.09 13.68
N VAL A 525 -32.81 12.59 14.78
CA VAL A 525 -33.10 11.23 15.26
C VAL A 525 -34.60 11.06 15.56
N GLY A 526 -35.17 9.93 15.12
CA GLY A 526 -36.60 9.65 15.22
C GLY A 526 -37.49 10.37 14.21
N THR A 527 -36.93 11.08 13.22
CA THR A 527 -37.72 11.83 12.22
C THR A 527 -37.71 11.20 10.83
N ASP A 528 -38.85 11.35 10.14
CA ASP A 528 -39.12 10.85 8.80
C ASP A 528 -39.10 11.99 7.76
N TRP A 529 -38.55 11.71 6.58
CA TRP A 529 -38.37 12.67 5.48
C TRP A 529 -38.66 12.04 4.12
N THR A 530 -38.82 12.89 3.10
CA THR A 530 -38.74 12.48 1.69
C THR A 530 -37.30 12.48 1.18
N TRP A 531 -36.99 11.68 0.16
CA TRP A 531 -35.81 11.85 -0.69
C TRP A 531 -36.28 12.10 -2.12
N ALA A 532 -36.03 13.29 -2.67
CA ALA A 532 -36.59 13.72 -3.96
C ALA A 532 -38.14 13.54 -4.05
N GLY A 533 -38.86 13.80 -2.95
CA GLY A 533 -40.31 13.59 -2.84
C GLY A 533 -40.74 12.15 -2.51
N ILE A 534 -39.85 11.16 -2.60
CA ILE A 534 -40.16 9.75 -2.35
C ILE A 534 -40.13 9.47 -0.82
N LYS A 535 -41.19 8.87 -0.29
CA LYS A 535 -41.30 8.43 1.12
C LYS A 535 -40.77 7.00 1.28
N THR A 536 -40.07 6.60 2.35
CA THR A 536 -39.66 7.36 3.56
C THR A 536 -38.17 7.18 3.81
N LEU A 537 -37.52 8.28 4.21
CA LEU A 537 -36.17 8.33 4.77
C LEU A 537 -36.25 8.56 6.29
N SER A 538 -36.02 7.51 7.10
CA SER A 538 -36.08 7.59 8.57
C SER A 538 -34.69 7.58 9.20
N PHE A 539 -34.39 8.58 10.02
CA PHE A 539 -33.14 8.64 10.80
C PHE A 539 -33.35 7.97 12.17
N LEU A 540 -32.89 6.72 12.34
CA LEU A 540 -33.12 5.90 13.53
C LEU A 540 -31.93 5.92 14.48
N ASP A 541 -32.15 5.53 15.74
CA ASP A 541 -31.10 5.42 16.77
C ASP A 541 -29.99 4.41 16.39
N GLY A 542 -28.80 4.59 16.95
CA GLY A 542 -27.59 3.85 16.59
C GLY A 542 -27.11 4.11 15.17
N GLY A 543 -27.44 5.28 14.60
CA GLY A 543 -26.97 5.69 13.27
C GLY A 543 -27.54 4.85 12.12
N LYS A 544 -28.69 4.18 12.33
CA LYS A 544 -29.36 3.38 11.29
C LYS A 544 -30.27 4.26 10.45
N LEU A 545 -30.25 4.07 9.13
CA LEU A 545 -31.09 4.80 8.19
C LEU A 545 -32.06 3.82 7.51
N LYS A 546 -33.35 4.12 7.54
CA LYS A 546 -34.34 3.46 6.67
C LYS A 546 -34.54 4.33 5.44
N THR A 547 -34.63 3.72 4.26
CA THR A 547 -34.76 4.44 2.98
C THR A 547 -35.85 3.81 2.11
N PRO A 548 -36.30 4.48 1.03
CA PRO A 548 -37.18 3.87 0.04
C PRO A 548 -36.59 2.63 -0.67
N TRP A 549 -35.26 2.42 -0.59
CA TRP A 549 -34.52 1.37 -1.30
C TRP A 549 -33.89 0.32 -0.38
N GLY A 550 -34.27 0.31 0.91
CA GLY A 550 -33.72 -0.59 1.92
C GLY A 550 -33.04 0.14 3.07
N GLU A 551 -32.03 -0.48 3.67
CA GLU A 551 -31.30 0.06 4.82
C GLU A 551 -30.03 0.82 4.43
N GLY A 552 -29.59 1.70 5.32
CA GLY A 552 -28.34 2.43 5.25
C GLY A 552 -27.86 2.88 6.63
N LYS A 553 -26.93 3.84 6.64
CA LYS A 553 -26.38 4.45 7.85
C LYS A 553 -26.46 5.97 7.78
N TRP A 554 -26.43 6.61 8.94
CA TRP A 554 -26.25 8.06 9.06
C TRP A 554 -25.42 8.38 10.30
N GLY A 555 -24.80 9.55 10.30
CA GLY A 555 -24.16 10.06 11.51
C GLY A 555 -23.71 11.50 11.40
N VAL A 556 -23.06 12.00 12.46
CA VAL A 556 -22.54 13.36 12.51
C VAL A 556 -21.33 13.49 11.57
N ALA A 557 -21.32 14.53 10.76
CA ALA A 557 -20.20 14.91 9.90
C ALA A 557 -19.80 16.36 10.19
N PHE A 558 -18.63 16.56 10.77
CA PHE A 558 -18.03 17.88 10.91
C PHE A 558 -17.86 18.50 9.52
N LYS A 559 -18.18 19.82 9.39
CA LYS A 559 -18.30 20.54 8.12
C LYS A 559 -17.14 20.24 7.14
N PRO A 560 -17.37 19.49 6.04
CA PRO A 560 -16.32 19.22 5.07
C PRO A 560 -15.98 20.45 4.22
N LYS A 561 -14.76 20.48 3.68
CA LYS A 561 -14.42 21.39 2.57
C LYS A 561 -15.30 21.10 1.35
N GLY A 562 -15.58 22.13 0.56
CA GLY A 562 -16.52 22.07 -0.57
C GLY A 562 -18.00 22.16 -0.19
N LEU A 563 -18.34 22.11 1.12
CA LEU A 563 -19.73 22.09 1.62
C LEU A 563 -20.07 23.34 2.44
N PRO A 564 -20.33 24.51 1.80
CA PRO A 564 -20.60 25.76 2.51
C PRO A 564 -21.89 25.74 3.33
N GLU A 565 -22.87 24.92 2.95
CA GLU A 565 -24.24 24.94 3.50
C GLU A 565 -24.43 24.22 4.85
N CYS A 566 -23.39 23.59 5.42
CA CYS A 566 -23.45 23.06 6.79
C CYS A 566 -23.58 24.20 7.82
N VAL A 567 -24.68 24.20 8.58
CA VAL A 567 -25.06 25.21 9.58
C VAL A 567 -24.41 24.90 10.93
N HIS A 568 -23.98 25.92 11.69
CA HIS A 568 -23.32 25.75 13.01
C HIS A 568 -22.14 24.75 13.04
N ALA A 569 -21.42 24.59 11.92
CA ALA A 569 -20.31 23.65 11.72
C ALA A 569 -20.65 22.14 11.80
N GLU A 570 -21.90 21.78 12.09
CA GLU A 570 -22.40 20.41 12.00
C GLU A 570 -23.12 20.18 10.65
N CYS A 571 -22.78 19.08 9.99
CA CYS A 571 -23.63 18.43 9.00
C CYS A 571 -23.96 17.03 9.53
N LEU A 572 -24.92 16.35 8.88
CA LEU A 572 -24.96 14.89 8.94
C LEU A 572 -24.33 14.31 7.67
N TYR A 573 -24.04 13.02 7.68
CA TYR A 573 -23.88 12.24 6.46
C TYR A 573 -24.93 11.12 6.45
N VAL A 574 -25.25 10.63 5.25
CA VAL A 574 -26.02 9.41 5.01
C VAL A 574 -25.27 8.52 4.02
N ASP A 575 -25.41 7.20 4.16
CA ASP A 575 -24.76 6.19 3.31
C ASP A 575 -25.76 5.06 3.05
N PHE A 576 -26.25 4.94 1.82
CA PHE A 576 -27.22 3.93 1.40
C PHE A 576 -27.11 3.67 -0.11
N SER A 577 -27.58 2.50 -0.58
CA SER A 577 -27.54 2.10 -1.99
C SER A 577 -26.15 2.19 -2.67
N GLY A 578 -25.07 2.19 -1.88
CA GLY A 578 -23.69 2.36 -2.37
C GLY A 578 -23.24 3.81 -2.58
N ALA A 579 -24.07 4.80 -2.24
CA ALA A 579 -23.77 6.21 -2.33
C ALA A 579 -23.73 6.86 -0.94
N ALA A 580 -22.64 7.61 -0.67
CA ALA A 580 -22.51 8.43 0.51
C ALA A 580 -22.80 9.90 0.18
N HIS A 581 -23.50 10.59 1.07
CA HIS A 581 -23.90 11.98 0.90
C HIS A 581 -23.71 12.77 2.20
N HIS A 582 -23.41 14.06 2.09
CA HIS A 582 -23.52 14.99 3.22
C HIS A 582 -24.86 15.70 3.18
N VAL A 583 -25.46 15.89 4.35
CA VAL A 583 -26.81 16.43 4.50
C VAL A 583 -26.79 17.63 5.44
N SER A 584 -27.15 18.78 4.85
CA SER A 584 -27.39 20.04 5.54
C SER A 584 -28.89 20.22 5.77
N PHE A 585 -29.30 20.66 6.96
CA PHE A 585 -30.71 20.79 7.32
C PHE A 585 -31.13 22.24 7.48
N GLN A 586 -32.31 22.56 6.93
CA GLN A 586 -33.08 23.76 7.18
C GLN A 586 -34.26 23.36 8.09
N LEU A 587 -33.92 23.10 9.36
CA LEU A 587 -34.87 22.61 10.35
C LEU A 587 -36.01 23.63 10.62
N PRO A 588 -37.23 23.16 10.90
CA PRO A 588 -37.63 21.75 11.00
C PRO A 588 -38.06 21.14 9.65
N ASN A 589 -38.03 21.90 8.55
CA ASN A 589 -38.86 21.61 7.36
C ASN A 589 -38.16 20.86 6.23
N ALA A 590 -36.88 21.13 5.95
CA ALA A 590 -36.20 20.59 4.76
C ALA A 590 -34.74 20.20 5.00
N PHE A 591 -34.18 19.41 4.09
CA PHE A 591 -32.73 19.19 3.97
C PHE A 591 -32.25 19.33 2.52
N LYS A 592 -30.97 19.63 2.37
CA LYS A 592 -30.22 19.54 1.12
C LYS A 592 -29.06 18.56 1.29
N SER A 593 -29.05 17.55 0.44
CA SER A 593 -28.04 16.51 0.30
C SER A 593 -27.08 16.85 -0.85
N LEU A 594 -25.80 16.48 -0.70
CA LEU A 594 -24.78 16.49 -1.75
C LEU A 594 -24.10 15.11 -1.79
N ARG A 595 -24.11 14.42 -2.94
CA ARG A 595 -23.39 13.15 -3.10
C ARG A 595 -21.88 13.35 -3.10
N VAL A 596 -21.18 12.51 -2.34
CA VAL A 596 -19.72 12.47 -2.31
C VAL A 596 -19.21 11.81 -3.59
N GLY A 597 -18.40 12.53 -4.36
CA GLY A 597 -17.79 12.06 -5.61
C GLY A 597 -18.10 13.00 -6.78
N ASP A 598 -19.38 13.14 -7.12
CA ASP A 598 -19.86 13.91 -8.28
C ASP A 598 -20.65 15.19 -7.91
N GLY A 599 -21.07 15.33 -6.65
CA GLY A 599 -21.82 16.50 -6.21
C GLY A 599 -23.30 16.50 -6.62
N GLU A 600 -23.93 15.35 -6.89
CA GLU A 600 -25.38 15.33 -7.14
C GLU A 600 -26.15 15.90 -5.93
N VAL A 601 -26.96 16.93 -6.19
CA VAL A 601 -27.78 17.60 -5.17
C VAL A 601 -29.18 16.99 -5.13
N VAL A 602 -29.58 16.50 -3.95
CA VAL A 602 -30.96 16.05 -3.69
C VAL A 602 -31.58 16.87 -2.56
N LYS A 603 -32.88 17.14 -2.64
CA LYS A 603 -33.65 17.78 -1.57
C LYS A 603 -34.58 16.76 -0.90
N GLY A 604 -34.88 17.02 0.37
CA GLY A 604 -35.89 16.29 1.12
C GLY A 604 -36.68 17.22 2.03
N GLU A 605 -37.93 16.84 2.29
CA GLU A 605 -38.89 17.59 3.10
C GLU A 605 -39.36 16.70 4.24
N ARG A 606 -39.62 17.29 5.41
CA ARG A 606 -40.05 16.55 6.59
C ARG A 606 -41.44 15.96 6.39
N ILE A 607 -41.60 14.71 6.82
CA ILE A 607 -42.91 14.09 6.94
C ILE A 607 -43.45 14.41 8.33
N SER A 608 -44.67 14.97 8.36
CA SER A 608 -45.45 15.30 9.55
C SER A 608 -46.00 14.06 10.25
#